data_AF-A0A9P7ST14-F1
#
_entry.id   AF-A0A9P7ST14-F1
#
_cell.length_a   1.000
_cell.length_b   1.000
_cell.length_c   1.000
_cell.angle_alpha   90.00
_cell.angle_beta   90.00
_cell.angle_gamma   90.00
#
_symmetry.space_group_name_H-M   'P 1'
#
loop_
_entity.id
_entity.type
_entity.pdbx_description
1 polymer ?
#
loop_
_entity_poly.entity_id
_entity_poly.type
_entity_poly.pdbx_seq_one_letter_code
_entity_poly.pdbx_strand_id
1 'polypeptide(L)'
;MASTYGKQNIRDNTLHNAQLETRCPLDNMQTAERSILASQSFCCNLDIPSLTDLRRVNRRAMDIVDSVPQYAALIKHCPNIVRAILSIKADAFDCNVLYKTLSTFSCSTCECFGDHLYLIDCRRVCYHCFTERLESFPLTVGRASKLVTHDMIQRSKATSSRLPGEYCTAWVGRDRGNSVRQRLQLFDRRAVIRDLSSCGIPKIDNTTRNPSVS
;
A
#
# COMPACT_ATOMS: atom_id res chain seq x y z
N MET A 1 6.56 41.42 7.73
CA MET A 1 6.83 40.42 8.80
C MET A 1 6.72 39.03 8.17
N ALA A 2 7.86 38.43 7.83
CA ALA A 2 7.89 37.11 7.18
C ALA A 2 7.71 36.03 8.25
N SER A 3 6.58 35.33 8.22
CA SER A 3 6.34 34.17 9.09
C SER A 3 7.24 33.03 8.64
N THR A 4 8.31 32.80 9.38
CA THR A 4 9.16 31.62 9.24
C THR A 4 8.42 30.46 9.87
N TYR A 5 7.73 29.66 9.06
CA TYR A 5 7.18 28.39 9.50
C TYR A 5 8.34 27.50 9.96
N GLY A 6 8.41 27.25 11.27
CA GLY A 6 9.36 26.30 11.84
C GLY A 6 9.20 24.95 11.17
N LYS A 7 10.32 24.37 10.70
CA LYS A 7 10.36 23.00 10.17
C LYS A 7 9.81 22.05 11.23
N GLN A 8 8.56 21.66 11.08
CA GLN A 8 8.01 20.53 11.82
C GLN A 8 8.83 19.31 11.43
N ASN A 9 9.41 18.62 12.41
CA ASN A 9 10.15 17.37 12.24
C ASN A 9 9.16 16.24 11.91
N ILE A 10 8.50 16.35 10.77
CA ILE A 10 7.55 15.37 10.26
C ILE A 10 8.38 14.20 9.76
N ARG A 11 8.33 13.08 10.49
CA ARG A 11 8.83 11.80 9.98
C ARG A 11 7.95 11.37 8.83
N ASP A 12 8.43 11.63 7.61
CA ASP A 12 7.76 11.23 6.39
C ASP A 12 7.94 9.72 6.14
N ASN A 13 6.85 8.96 6.33
CA ASN A 13 6.80 7.53 6.02
C ASN A 13 5.99 7.26 4.73
N THR A 14 5.71 8.30 3.94
CA THR A 14 4.79 8.21 2.82
C THR A 14 5.55 8.02 1.50
N LEU A 15 4.95 7.32 0.55
CA LEU A 15 5.62 6.92 -0.69
C LEU A 15 5.70 8.03 -1.76
N HIS A 16 5.28 9.27 -1.46
CA HIS A 16 5.22 10.35 -2.43
C HIS A 16 6.59 10.77 -2.97
N ASN A 17 7.65 10.62 -2.17
CA ASN A 17 9.03 10.97 -2.54
C ASN A 17 9.82 9.82 -3.21
N ALA A 18 9.18 8.69 -3.54
CA ALA A 18 9.89 7.49 -4.02
C ALA A 18 10.20 7.47 -5.54
N GLN A 19 10.11 8.59 -6.26
CA GLN A 19 10.39 8.70 -7.72
C GLN A 19 9.68 7.61 -8.56
N LEU A 20 8.43 7.29 -8.22
CA LEU A 20 7.65 6.18 -8.80
C LEU A 20 7.41 6.30 -10.31
N GLU A 21 7.54 7.51 -10.87
CA GLU A 21 7.39 7.82 -12.28
C GLU A 21 8.40 7.07 -13.16
N THR A 22 9.63 6.87 -12.69
CA THR A 22 10.71 6.26 -13.51
C THR A 22 10.65 4.74 -13.64
N ARG A 23 9.72 4.07 -12.95
CA ARG A 23 9.68 2.60 -12.86
C ARG A 23 8.36 1.98 -13.33
N CYS A 24 7.39 2.79 -13.75
CA CYS A 24 6.04 2.30 -13.99
C CYS A 24 5.66 2.32 -15.47
N PRO A 25 5.11 1.21 -16.01
CA PRO A 25 4.75 1.07 -17.43
C PRO A 25 3.44 1.75 -17.83
N LEU A 26 3.00 2.72 -17.03
CA LEU A 26 1.71 3.39 -17.20
C LEU A 26 1.70 4.40 -18.34
N ASP A 27 2.88 4.85 -18.79
CA ASP A 27 2.98 6.01 -19.70
C ASP A 27 2.70 5.70 -21.18
N ASN A 28 2.25 4.47 -21.51
CA ASN A 28 1.84 4.06 -22.86
C ASN A 28 0.32 4.15 -23.09
N MET A 29 -0.38 5.15 -22.55
CA MET A 29 -1.79 5.38 -22.89
C MET A 29 -1.91 6.03 -24.28
N GLN A 30 -2.28 5.24 -25.29
CA GLN A 30 -2.94 5.76 -26.49
C GLN A 30 -4.44 5.67 -26.27
N THR A 31 -5.11 6.83 -26.22
CA THR A 31 -6.57 6.93 -26.15
C THR A 31 -7.15 6.35 -27.45
N ALA A 32 -7.54 5.08 -27.44
CA ALA A 32 -8.31 4.48 -28.51
C ALA A 32 -9.79 4.49 -28.10
N GLU A 33 -10.53 5.48 -28.57
CA GLU A 33 -11.99 5.46 -28.56
C GLU A 33 -12.46 4.31 -29.47
N ARG A 34 -12.72 3.12 -28.90
CA ARG A 34 -13.47 2.05 -29.59
C ARG A 34 -14.15 1.12 -28.60
N SER A 35 -15.47 1.09 -28.71
CA SER A 35 -16.41 0.37 -27.87
C SER A 35 -16.27 -1.16 -28.01
N ILE A 36 -15.73 -1.83 -26.99
CA ILE A 36 -15.87 -3.29 -26.83
C ILE A 36 -16.71 -3.53 -25.57
N LEU A 37 -18.01 -3.73 -25.77
CA LEU A 37 -19.02 -3.67 -24.71
C LEU A 37 -19.29 -5.01 -23.98
N ALA A 38 -18.47 -6.05 -24.16
CA ALA A 38 -18.90 -7.41 -23.79
C ALA A 38 -18.07 -8.13 -22.70
N SER A 39 -17.03 -7.52 -22.10
CA SER A 39 -16.19 -8.23 -21.10
C SER A 39 -15.65 -7.36 -19.96
N GLN A 40 -16.30 -6.24 -19.65
CA GLN A 40 -15.83 -5.30 -18.62
C GLN A 40 -16.04 -5.83 -17.19
N SER A 41 -17.10 -6.63 -16.94
CA SER A 41 -17.52 -7.03 -15.59
C SER A 41 -16.49 -7.88 -14.84
N PHE A 42 -15.73 -8.71 -15.54
CA PHE A 42 -14.69 -9.55 -14.93
C PHE A 42 -13.46 -8.74 -14.53
N CYS A 43 -13.05 -7.79 -15.37
CA CYS A 43 -11.88 -6.97 -15.14
C CYS A 43 -12.00 -6.11 -13.86
N CYS A 44 -13.22 -5.71 -13.49
CA CYS A 44 -13.46 -4.97 -12.25
C CYS A 44 -13.09 -5.73 -10.96
N ASN A 45 -13.09 -7.07 -11.02
CA ASN A 45 -12.78 -7.96 -9.91
C ASN A 45 -11.34 -8.50 -9.96
N LEU A 46 -10.48 -7.96 -10.84
CA LEU A 46 -9.06 -8.24 -10.82
C LEU A 46 -8.30 -7.19 -10.02
N ASP A 47 -7.18 -7.61 -9.45
CA ASP A 47 -6.19 -6.72 -8.86
C ASP A 47 -5.50 -5.87 -9.94
N ILE A 48 -5.01 -4.70 -9.52
CA ILE A 48 -4.37 -3.72 -10.41
C ILE A 48 -3.11 -4.28 -11.11
N PRO A 49 -2.22 -5.05 -10.43
CA PRO A 49 -1.12 -5.74 -11.11
C PRO A 49 -1.59 -6.68 -12.22
N SER A 50 -2.54 -7.57 -11.96
CA SER A 50 -3.07 -8.50 -12.98
C SER A 50 -3.73 -7.77 -14.15
N LEU A 51 -4.47 -6.68 -13.90
CA LEU A 51 -5.02 -5.85 -14.97
C LEU A 51 -3.95 -5.21 -15.83
N THR A 52 -2.89 -4.71 -15.20
CA THR A 52 -1.76 -4.09 -15.91
C THR A 52 -0.99 -5.11 -16.74
N ASP A 53 -0.83 -6.32 -16.23
CA ASP A 53 -0.21 -7.42 -16.95
C ASP A 53 -1.10 -7.87 -18.13
N LEU A 54 -2.42 -7.99 -17.94
CA LEU A 54 -3.39 -8.27 -19.01
C LEU A 54 -3.33 -7.20 -20.11
N ARG A 55 -3.30 -5.92 -19.72
CA ARG A 55 -3.18 -4.77 -20.62
C ARG A 55 -1.95 -4.86 -21.53
N ARG A 56 -0.90 -5.54 -21.09
CA ARG A 56 0.37 -5.68 -21.83
C ARG A 56 0.41 -6.88 -22.79
N VAL A 57 -0.53 -7.83 -22.70
CA VAL A 57 -0.50 -9.07 -23.49
C VAL A 57 -0.70 -8.80 -24.97
N ASN A 58 -1.70 -8.00 -25.35
CA ASN A 58 -1.96 -7.62 -26.74
C ASN A 58 -2.83 -6.35 -26.81
N ARG A 59 -2.96 -5.74 -28.01
CA ARG A 59 -3.74 -4.51 -28.20
C ARG A 59 -5.22 -4.65 -27.84
N ARG A 60 -5.84 -5.80 -28.13
CA ARG A 60 -7.25 -6.03 -27.76
C ARG A 60 -7.45 -6.07 -26.25
N ALA A 61 -6.53 -6.71 -25.52
CA ALA A 61 -6.54 -6.76 -24.07
C ALA A 61 -6.30 -5.37 -23.47
N MET A 62 -5.44 -4.56 -24.09
CA MET A 62 -5.29 -3.15 -23.75
C MET A 62 -6.61 -2.39 -23.88
N ASP A 63 -7.28 -2.50 -25.04
CA ASP A 63 -8.56 -1.83 -25.29
C ASP A 63 -9.64 -2.29 -24.28
N ILE A 64 -9.68 -3.58 -23.94
CA ILE A 64 -10.63 -4.11 -22.95
C ILE A 64 -10.37 -3.50 -21.57
N VAL A 65 -9.12 -3.49 -21.09
CA VAL A 65 -8.75 -2.94 -19.78
C VAL A 65 -8.98 -1.42 -19.73
N ASP A 66 -8.59 -0.71 -20.78
CA ASP A 66 -8.74 0.75 -20.87
C ASP A 66 -10.22 1.17 -21.02
N SER A 67 -11.09 0.27 -21.50
CA SER A 67 -12.55 0.50 -21.53
C SER A 67 -13.23 0.38 -20.17
N VAL A 68 -12.56 -0.16 -19.13
CA VAL A 68 -13.13 -0.31 -17.79
C VAL A 68 -13.18 1.06 -17.10
N PRO A 69 -14.38 1.59 -16.77
CA PRO A 69 -14.51 2.97 -16.29
C PRO A 69 -13.82 3.19 -14.94
N GLN A 70 -13.83 2.20 -14.04
CA GLN A 70 -13.15 2.28 -12.75
C GLN A 70 -11.63 2.39 -12.93
N TYR A 71 -11.06 1.55 -13.79
CA TYR A 71 -9.62 1.56 -14.07
C TYR A 71 -9.22 2.86 -14.76
N ALA A 72 -9.94 3.28 -15.79
CA ALA A 72 -9.70 4.53 -16.50
C ALA A 72 -9.75 5.76 -15.56
N ALA A 73 -10.71 5.81 -14.63
CA ALA A 73 -10.80 6.86 -13.63
C ALA A 73 -9.60 6.86 -12.67
N LEU A 74 -9.13 5.68 -12.24
CA LEU A 74 -7.96 5.54 -11.37
C LEU A 74 -6.69 6.04 -12.05
N ILE A 75 -6.45 5.67 -13.32
CA ILE A 75 -5.30 6.16 -14.08
C ILE A 75 -5.37 7.68 -14.27
N LYS A 76 -6.56 8.21 -14.57
CA LYS A 76 -6.77 9.65 -14.82
C LYS A 76 -6.57 10.51 -13.57
N HIS A 77 -7.14 10.10 -12.44
CA HIS A 77 -7.20 10.93 -11.23
C HIS A 77 -6.12 10.61 -10.21
N CYS A 78 -5.62 9.38 -10.18
CA CYS A 78 -4.74 8.88 -9.12
C CYS A 78 -3.57 8.04 -9.67
N PRO A 79 -2.83 8.51 -10.70
CA PRO A 79 -1.79 7.70 -11.33
C PRO A 79 -0.68 7.30 -10.34
N ASN A 80 -0.33 8.18 -9.39
CA ASN A 80 0.71 7.89 -8.40
C ASN A 80 0.36 6.75 -7.44
N ILE A 81 -0.92 6.60 -7.10
CA ILE A 81 -1.38 5.47 -6.28
C ILE A 81 -1.26 4.17 -7.08
N VAL A 82 -1.66 4.17 -8.34
CA VAL A 82 -1.53 3.00 -9.23
C VAL A 82 -0.06 2.63 -9.40
N ARG A 83 0.82 3.61 -9.62
CA ARG A 83 2.29 3.40 -9.66
C ARG A 83 2.82 2.78 -8.37
N ALA A 84 2.35 3.25 -7.21
CA ALA A 84 2.75 2.69 -5.91
C ALA A 84 2.31 1.22 -5.79
N ILE A 85 1.06 0.90 -6.14
CA ILE A 85 0.50 -0.46 -6.12
C ILE A 85 1.32 -1.40 -7.00
N LEU A 86 1.63 -0.99 -8.23
CA LEU A 86 2.45 -1.78 -9.16
C LEU A 86 3.88 -1.97 -8.64
N SER A 87 4.46 -0.94 -8.02
CA SER A 87 5.82 -1.00 -7.47
C SER A 87 5.94 -2.01 -6.34
N ILE A 88 4.92 -2.08 -5.47
CA ILE A 88 4.89 -3.00 -4.33
C ILE A 88 4.25 -4.36 -4.66
N LYS A 89 3.69 -4.50 -5.88
CA LYS A 89 2.89 -5.63 -6.33
C LYS A 89 1.79 -6.00 -5.34
N ALA A 90 0.95 -5.02 -4.96
CA ALA A 90 -0.17 -5.28 -4.08
C ALA A 90 -1.30 -5.97 -4.85
N ASP A 91 -1.59 -7.21 -4.47
CA ASP A 91 -2.56 -8.13 -5.05
C ASP A 91 -3.72 -8.47 -4.09
N ALA A 92 -3.75 -7.85 -2.90
CA ALA A 92 -4.72 -8.15 -1.85
C ALA A 92 -6.13 -7.59 -2.09
N PHE A 93 -6.34 -6.74 -3.10
CA PHE A 93 -7.61 -6.08 -3.35
C PHE A 93 -7.84 -5.78 -4.83
N ASP A 94 -9.11 -5.76 -5.20
CA ASP A 94 -9.54 -5.58 -6.59
C ASP A 94 -9.61 -4.11 -7.00
N CYS A 95 -9.63 -3.87 -8.31
CA CYS A 95 -9.83 -2.55 -8.91
C CYS A 95 -11.10 -1.85 -8.39
N ASN A 96 -12.20 -2.60 -8.22
CA ASN A 96 -13.45 -2.03 -7.71
C ASN A 96 -13.33 -1.59 -6.24
N VAL A 97 -12.61 -2.35 -5.42
CA VAL A 97 -12.37 -2.00 -4.01
C VAL A 97 -11.55 -0.71 -3.94
N LEU A 98 -10.46 -0.63 -4.73
CA LEU A 98 -9.64 0.58 -4.80
C LEU A 98 -10.43 1.80 -5.25
N TYR A 99 -11.22 1.66 -6.32
CA TYR A 99 -12.05 2.74 -6.84
C TYR A 99 -13.05 3.24 -5.80
N LYS A 100 -13.75 2.33 -5.12
CA LYS A 100 -14.69 2.68 -4.05
C LYS A 100 -13.97 3.39 -2.90
N THR A 101 -12.86 2.86 -2.41
CA THR A 101 -12.11 3.49 -1.31
C THR A 101 -11.60 4.88 -1.68
N LEU A 102 -11.12 5.07 -2.91
CA LEU A 102 -10.67 6.39 -3.36
C LEU A 102 -11.81 7.38 -3.62
N SER A 103 -13.01 6.88 -3.95
CA SER A 103 -14.23 7.68 -4.09
C SER A 103 -14.80 8.13 -2.74
N THR A 104 -14.39 7.52 -1.62
CA THR A 104 -14.72 7.99 -0.28
C THR A 104 -13.70 8.99 0.23
N PHE A 105 -14.10 9.86 1.16
CA PHE A 105 -13.22 10.85 1.80
C PHE A 105 -12.94 10.53 3.28
N SER A 106 -13.64 9.56 3.86
CA SER A 106 -13.60 9.26 5.29
C SER A 106 -12.49 8.28 5.66
N CYS A 107 -11.92 8.48 6.83
CA CYS A 107 -11.00 7.58 7.49
C CYS A 107 -11.77 6.36 8.01
N SER A 108 -11.26 5.17 7.72
CA SER A 108 -11.85 3.89 8.17
C SER A 108 -11.90 3.72 9.69
N THR A 109 -11.23 4.57 10.45
CA THR A 109 -11.04 4.41 11.90
C THR A 109 -11.73 5.48 12.74
N CYS A 110 -11.72 6.73 12.28
CA CYS A 110 -12.26 7.87 13.02
C CYS A 110 -13.25 8.71 12.19
N GLU A 111 -13.57 8.29 10.96
CA GLU A 111 -14.50 8.93 10.03
C GLU A 111 -14.15 10.36 9.58
N CYS A 112 -13.12 10.99 10.17
CA CYS A 112 -12.53 12.24 9.70
C CYS A 112 -11.94 12.09 8.29
N PHE A 113 -11.52 13.20 7.67
CA PHE A 113 -10.88 13.18 6.36
C PHE A 113 -9.64 12.26 6.31
N GLY A 114 -9.69 11.22 5.47
CA GLY A 114 -8.63 10.23 5.30
C GLY A 114 -7.72 10.60 4.13
N ASP A 115 -6.68 11.37 4.38
CA ASP A 115 -5.73 11.88 3.40
C ASP A 115 -4.70 10.83 2.91
N HIS A 116 -4.53 9.72 3.63
CA HIS A 116 -3.59 8.65 3.28
C HIS A 116 -4.30 7.35 2.91
N LEU A 117 -3.71 6.59 1.99
CA LEU A 117 -4.16 5.24 1.63
C LEU A 117 -3.18 4.20 2.19
N TYR A 118 -3.69 3.28 3.01
CA TYR A 118 -2.93 2.13 3.47
C TYR A 118 -2.99 1.02 2.41
N LEU A 119 -1.89 0.86 1.67
CA LEU A 119 -1.82 0.01 0.48
C LEU A 119 -1.83 -1.50 0.75
N ILE A 120 -1.70 -1.98 1.98
CA ILE A 120 -1.73 -3.43 2.27
C ILE A 120 -3.16 -3.97 2.30
N ASP A 121 -4.10 -3.17 2.84
CA ASP A 121 -5.51 -3.56 3.07
C ASP A 121 -6.49 -2.59 2.37
N CYS A 122 -5.99 -1.76 1.46
CA CYS A 122 -6.77 -0.77 0.68
C CYS A 122 -7.77 0.06 1.50
N ARG A 123 -7.32 0.64 2.61
CA ARG A 123 -8.14 1.47 3.51
C ARG A 123 -7.64 2.90 3.58
N ARG A 124 -8.56 3.88 3.61
CA ARG A 124 -8.23 5.28 3.90
C ARG A 124 -7.99 5.48 5.40
N VAL A 125 -6.95 6.24 5.71
CA VAL A 125 -6.56 6.63 7.07
C VAL A 125 -6.17 8.10 7.09
N CYS A 126 -6.50 8.80 8.18
CA CYS A 126 -6.03 10.16 8.39
C CYS A 126 -4.58 10.17 8.94
N TYR A 127 -3.87 11.28 8.78
CA TYR A 127 -2.51 11.47 9.31
C TYR A 127 -2.37 11.09 10.80
N HIS A 128 -3.35 11.47 11.63
CA HIS A 128 -3.35 11.17 13.06
C HIS A 128 -3.49 9.66 13.33
N CYS A 129 -4.45 8.98 12.68
CA CYS A 129 -4.61 7.52 12.80
C CYS A 129 -3.42 6.75 12.23
N PHE A 130 -2.73 7.29 11.23
CA PHE A 130 -1.53 6.69 10.67
C PHE A 130 -0.31 6.82 11.59
N THR A 131 -0.17 7.94 12.30
CA THR A 131 1.01 8.22 13.14
C THR A 131 0.91 7.69 14.57
N GLU A 132 -0.30 7.60 15.12
CA GLU A 132 -0.51 7.27 16.54
C GLU A 132 -0.93 5.82 16.77
N ARG A 133 -1.74 5.25 15.87
CA ARG A 133 -2.26 3.90 16.06
C ARG A 133 -1.30 2.87 15.53
N LEU A 134 -0.88 1.95 16.41
CA LEU A 134 0.03 0.87 16.07
C LEU A 134 -0.53 -0.03 14.96
N GLU A 135 -1.85 -0.16 14.84
CA GLU A 135 -2.53 -0.92 13.79
C GLU A 135 -2.22 -0.46 12.36
N SER A 136 -1.86 0.81 12.16
CA SER A 136 -1.50 1.36 10.84
C SER A 136 -0.02 1.16 10.50
N PHE A 137 0.76 0.60 11.43
CA PHE A 137 2.18 0.29 11.21
C PHE A 137 2.35 -1.19 10.86
N PRO A 138 2.76 -1.49 9.62
CA PRO A 138 3.02 -2.85 9.21
C PRO A 138 4.24 -3.44 9.93
N LEU A 139 4.22 -4.76 10.08
CA LEU A 139 5.27 -5.53 10.74
C LEU A 139 6.29 -6.05 9.73
N THR A 140 7.58 -5.92 10.06
CA THR A 140 8.63 -6.63 9.32
C THR A 140 8.61 -8.12 9.68
N VAL A 141 9.17 -8.98 8.81
CA VAL A 141 9.30 -10.43 9.06
C VAL A 141 9.86 -10.72 10.47
N GLY A 142 10.94 -10.04 10.86
CA GLY A 142 11.58 -10.25 12.17
C GLY A 142 10.77 -9.75 13.38
N ARG A 143 9.81 -8.84 13.18
CA ARG A 143 8.85 -8.46 14.23
C ARG A 143 7.65 -9.40 14.25
N ALA A 144 7.19 -9.84 13.07
CA ALA A 144 6.12 -10.81 12.95
C ALA A 144 6.53 -12.16 13.56
N SER A 145 7.76 -12.65 13.32
CA SER A 145 8.26 -13.93 13.87
C SER A 145 8.38 -13.96 15.39
N LYS A 146 8.45 -12.79 16.05
CA LYS A 146 8.39 -12.68 17.51
C LYS A 146 6.97 -12.78 18.07
N LEU A 147 5.98 -12.48 17.23
CA LEU A 147 4.57 -12.43 17.62
C LEU A 147 3.82 -13.68 17.19
N VAL A 148 4.15 -14.26 16.04
CA VAL A 148 3.45 -15.40 15.44
C VAL A 148 4.43 -16.48 14.97
N THR A 149 3.97 -17.74 14.96
CA THR A 149 4.74 -18.87 14.44
C THR A 149 4.89 -18.81 12.92
N HIS A 150 5.87 -19.53 12.38
CA HIS A 150 6.18 -19.52 10.94
C HIS A 150 4.98 -19.95 10.07
N ASP A 151 4.16 -20.89 10.54
CA ASP A 151 2.96 -21.35 9.83
C ASP A 151 1.87 -20.28 9.74
N MET A 152 1.80 -19.38 10.72
CA MET A 152 0.90 -18.22 10.71
C MET A 152 1.42 -17.14 9.77
N ILE A 153 2.74 -16.96 9.68
CA ILE A 153 3.37 -16.05 8.70
C ILE A 153 3.11 -16.51 7.26
N GLN A 154 3.15 -17.82 7.00
CA GLN A 154 2.80 -18.38 5.69
C GLN A 154 1.32 -18.17 5.34
N ARG A 155 0.42 -18.28 6.33
CA ARG A 155 -1.03 -18.01 6.14
C ARG A 155 -1.32 -16.52 5.89
N SER A 156 -0.68 -15.63 6.64
CA SER A 156 -0.81 -14.17 6.49
C SER A 156 -0.08 -13.59 5.25
N LYS A 157 0.50 -14.45 4.40
CA LYS A 157 1.16 -14.04 3.15
C LYS A 157 0.23 -13.27 2.21
N ALA A 158 -1.07 -13.57 2.24
CA ALA A 158 -2.11 -12.85 1.48
C ALA A 158 -2.28 -11.37 1.90
N THR A 159 -1.78 -10.99 3.08
CA THR A 159 -1.83 -9.60 3.59
C THR A 159 -0.42 -9.06 3.78
N SER A 160 0.49 -9.45 2.88
CA SER A 160 1.87 -8.99 2.89
C SER A 160 2.22 -8.21 1.63
N SER A 161 2.97 -7.12 1.79
CA SER A 161 3.45 -6.28 0.68
C SER A 161 4.97 -6.27 0.64
N ARG A 162 5.55 -6.05 -0.55
CA ARG A 162 7.00 -6.00 -0.75
C ARG A 162 7.43 -4.61 -1.18
N LEU A 163 7.86 -3.79 -0.21
CA LEU A 163 8.31 -2.45 -0.49
C LEU A 163 9.69 -2.45 -1.14
N PRO A 164 9.85 -1.92 -2.36
CA PRO A 164 11.17 -1.67 -2.92
C PRO A 164 11.81 -0.48 -2.21
N GLY A 165 13.10 -0.57 -1.92
CA GLY A 165 13.81 0.54 -1.32
C GLY A 165 15.27 0.24 -1.07
N GLU A 166 15.96 1.26 -0.58
CA GLU A 166 17.30 1.14 -0.05
C GLU A 166 17.20 1.28 1.46
N TYR A 167 17.52 0.18 2.16
CA TYR A 167 17.31 0.07 3.59
C TYR A 167 18.66 -0.06 4.28
N CYS A 168 18.87 0.70 5.34
CA CYS A 168 20.04 0.54 6.19
C CYS A 168 19.97 -0.81 6.90
N THR A 169 20.99 -1.62 6.70
CA THR A 169 21.25 -2.80 7.54
C THR A 169 21.88 -2.34 8.85
N ALA A 170 21.80 -3.18 9.89
CA ALA A 170 22.14 -2.82 11.26
C ALA A 170 23.49 -2.07 11.38
N TRP A 171 23.53 -1.08 12.26
CA TRP A 171 24.76 -0.37 12.62
C TRP A 171 25.71 -1.35 13.31
N VAL A 172 26.78 -1.75 12.63
CA VAL A 172 27.88 -2.49 13.27
C VAL A 172 28.90 -1.46 13.73
N GLY A 173 28.82 -1.07 15.00
CA GLY A 173 29.78 -0.13 15.60
C GLY A 173 29.55 1.35 15.26
N ARG A 174 30.65 2.11 15.11
CA ARG A 174 30.65 3.57 14.89
C ARG A 174 30.62 3.97 13.41
N ASP A 175 30.65 2.98 12.51
CA ASP A 175 30.66 3.18 11.06
C ASP A 175 29.23 3.37 10.52
N ARG A 176 29.10 4.08 9.39
CA ARG A 176 27.80 4.18 8.67
C ARG A 176 27.30 2.78 8.34
N GLY A 177 26.08 2.47 8.77
CA GLY A 177 25.41 1.23 8.39
C GLY A 177 25.33 1.10 6.87
N ASN A 178 25.55 -0.12 6.35
CA ASN A 178 25.48 -0.38 4.92
C ASN A 178 24.03 -0.29 4.43
N SER A 179 23.82 0.54 3.42
CA SER A 179 22.56 0.61 2.69
C SER A 179 22.49 -0.52 1.67
N VAL A 180 21.42 -1.32 1.74
CA VAL A 180 21.19 -2.43 0.81
C VAL A 180 19.90 -2.19 0.04
N ARG A 181 19.98 -2.29 -1.29
CA ARG A 181 18.81 -2.32 -2.17
C ARG A 181 18.15 -3.68 -2.05
N GLN A 182 16.98 -3.72 -1.44
CA GLN A 182 16.21 -4.95 -1.29
C GLN A 182 14.71 -4.65 -1.27
N ARG A 183 13.89 -5.70 -1.41
CA ARG A 183 12.45 -5.60 -1.21
C ARG A 183 12.11 -6.04 0.21
N LEU A 184 11.70 -5.10 1.05
CA LEU A 184 11.32 -5.39 2.43
C LEU A 184 9.90 -5.96 2.47
N GLN A 185 9.75 -7.17 3.01
CA GLN A 185 8.43 -7.77 3.22
C GLN A 185 7.80 -7.24 4.49
N LEU A 186 6.58 -6.75 4.34
CA LEU A 186 5.77 -6.15 5.39
C LEU A 186 4.44 -6.88 5.50
N PHE A 187 4.01 -7.16 6.73
CA PHE A 187 2.74 -7.81 7.04
C PHE A 187 1.79 -6.80 7.67
N ASP A 188 0.51 -6.90 7.34
CA ASP A 188 -0.49 -6.12 8.06
C ASP A 188 -0.58 -6.57 9.53
N ARG A 189 -0.47 -5.61 10.44
CA ARG A 189 -0.50 -5.89 11.88
C ARG A 189 -1.87 -6.38 12.32
N ARG A 190 -2.97 -5.87 11.76
CA ARG A 190 -4.33 -6.28 12.16
C ARG A 190 -4.60 -7.72 11.75
N ALA A 191 -4.16 -8.13 10.55
CA ALA A 191 -4.22 -9.52 10.10
C ALA A 191 -3.43 -10.44 11.04
N VAL A 192 -2.18 -10.11 11.34
CA VAL A 192 -1.32 -10.92 12.23
C VAL A 192 -1.90 -11.05 13.65
N ILE A 193 -2.46 -9.97 14.21
CA ILE A 193 -3.10 -10.00 15.55
C ILE A 193 -4.41 -10.80 15.53
N ARG A 194 -5.19 -10.75 14.44
CA ARG A 194 -6.42 -11.52 14.33
C ARG A 194 -6.12 -13.02 14.36
N ASP A 195 -5.07 -13.44 13.65
CA ASP A 195 -4.60 -14.82 13.67
C ASP A 195 -4.11 -15.27 15.05
N LEU A 196 -3.54 -14.36 15.85
CA LEU A 196 -3.19 -14.65 17.25
C LEU A 196 -4.42 -14.88 18.12
N SER A 197 -5.43 -14.04 17.97
CA SER A 197 -6.67 -14.16 18.74
C SER A 197 -7.47 -15.40 18.40
N SER A 198 -7.45 -15.87 17.14
CA SER A 198 -8.09 -17.14 16.76
C SER A 198 -7.34 -18.37 17.29
N CYS A 199 -6.08 -18.22 17.68
CA CYS A 199 -5.28 -19.26 18.34
C CYS A 199 -5.27 -19.16 19.88
N GLY A 200 -6.04 -18.25 20.49
CA GLY A 200 -6.14 -18.13 21.95
C GLY A 200 -4.90 -17.54 22.64
N ILE A 201 -4.01 -16.89 21.89
CA ILE A 201 -2.81 -16.24 22.45
C ILE A 201 -3.19 -14.82 22.95
N PRO A 202 -2.86 -14.44 24.19
CA PRO A 202 -3.28 -13.15 24.77
C PRO A 202 -2.73 -11.97 23.97
N LYS A 203 -3.60 -10.97 23.73
CA LYS A 203 -3.25 -9.70 23.09
C LYS A 203 -2.21 -8.97 23.96
N ILE A 204 -1.03 -8.71 23.40
CA ILE A 204 -0.13 -7.72 23.97
C ILE A 204 -0.76 -6.35 23.71
N ASP A 205 -1.30 -5.75 24.77
CA ASP A 205 -2.03 -4.48 24.74
C ASP A 205 -1.07 -3.29 24.65
N ASN A 206 -0.36 -3.22 23.52
CA ASN A 206 0.43 -2.06 23.13
C ASN A 206 -0.25 -1.49 21.88
N THR A 207 -1.42 -0.89 22.04
CA THR A 207 -2.23 -0.29 20.96
C THR A 207 -1.83 1.15 20.67
N THR A 208 -1.22 1.83 21.64
CA THR A 208 -0.76 3.22 21.53
C THR A 208 0.76 3.28 21.47
N ARG A 209 1.29 4.03 20.50
CA ARG A 209 2.71 4.36 20.47
C ARG A 209 3.02 5.17 21.73
N ASN A 210 3.85 4.63 22.64
CA ASN A 210 4.42 5.46 23.70
C ASN A 210 5.09 6.66 23.03
N PRO A 211 4.75 7.92 23.41
CA PRO A 211 5.40 9.08 22.85
C PRO A 211 6.89 8.88 23.06
N SER A 212 7.67 8.98 21.98
CA SER A 212 9.12 8.97 22.08
C SER A 212 9.49 10.17 22.95
N VAL A 213 9.80 9.89 24.21
CA VAL A 213 10.36 10.84 25.17
C VAL A 213 11.48 11.57 24.45
N SER A 214 11.25 12.86 24.23
CA SER A 214 12.22 13.82 23.72
C SER A 214 12.89 14.46 24.92
#